data_AF-A0A356KZ82-F1
#
_entry.id   AF-A0A356KZ82-F1
#
_cell.length_a   1.000
_cell.length_b   1.000
_cell.length_c   1.000
_cell.angle_alpha   90.00
_cell.angle_beta   90.00
_cell.angle_gamma   90.00
#
_symmetry.space_group_name_H-M   'P 1'
#
loop_
_entity.id
_entity.type
_entity.pdbx_description
1 polymer ?
#
loop_
_entity_poly.entity_id
_entity_poly.type
_entity_poly.pdbx_seq_one_letter_code
_entity_poly.pdbx_strand_id
1 'polypeptide(L)'
;MSRLRSLALALVAGALALAWTQRAEGYAIEVHKDFFDLAFDGRPANTRQVTPPDAAALDAFRRFVYQRASRNPAFQRRWPTEASFDATAFKAFLSLNPGKRVVAIDYVPSRATDVRSVVREGSVDPDNDNRNQDRMFIQGGQVVLDAFGRAVPQDPRTVWFGGLTGTPSQFDGHGATLRTGKKGGGVWTALRNPEQFARPPVVLGSAPDFSETYTELAMAAKLWGGPGSEWLALTFGGNNLHGIEDLGNQIHTTVLGTWKFFLDAKMTYYKYRMKRFFKKRTDLAAEGYVRPAALTPQQVNEAMVKIKAGRLDEVDKAVRFALGKEPSPAPTDTELGMLIIGNHHRLLEDFVQSLYLESRDHLRAGRTAQARPEIVELIRVAKAGDAEFERRCRDALRQAGLGTKAKGQTPYAQVIAEQMIQVSAPEAQPIYEAIRAVSKKVTKNGGTYNEELGHQPLDFMTATTPANEHVKEIWDLTGKAFARVVTAVRLWDEIMEQEVAGVTPGSPAALARANSVLDRLTERALQRLEDEDQRRADYLAEKQAEWDELQQKQQGLWHKIKGWFR
;
A
#
# COMPACT_ATOMS: atom_id res chain seq x y z
N MET A 1 29.72 -6.62 50.25
CA MET A 1 28.57 -7.29 49.59
C MET A 1 27.54 -6.35 48.94
N SER A 2 27.60 -5.01 49.07
CA SER A 2 26.60 -4.12 48.46
C SER A 2 26.88 -3.66 47.01
N ARG A 3 28.14 -3.70 46.52
CA ARG A 3 28.49 -3.26 45.16
C ARG A 3 28.14 -4.26 44.04
N LEU A 4 27.93 -5.54 44.37
CA LEU A 4 27.55 -6.57 43.40
C LEU A 4 26.04 -6.62 43.13
N ARG A 5 25.20 -6.06 44.03
CA ARG A 5 23.74 -5.97 43.81
C ARG A 5 23.35 -4.82 42.87
N SER A 6 24.14 -3.76 42.80
CA SER A 6 23.89 -2.61 41.91
C SER A 6 24.21 -2.90 40.44
N LEU A 7 25.16 -3.80 40.15
CA LEU A 7 25.44 -4.23 38.76
C LEU A 7 24.39 -5.20 38.21
N ALA A 8 23.83 -6.06 39.07
CA ALA A 8 22.79 -7.01 38.67
C ALA A 8 21.45 -6.30 38.35
N LEU A 9 21.10 -5.22 39.06
CA LEU A 9 19.89 -4.43 38.74
C LEU A 9 20.03 -3.62 37.45
N ALA A 10 21.23 -3.13 37.11
CA ALA A 10 21.48 -2.39 35.87
C ALA A 10 21.42 -3.29 34.62
N LEU A 11 21.84 -4.57 34.75
CA LEU A 11 21.77 -5.54 33.66
C LEU A 11 20.34 -6.06 33.42
N VAL A 12 19.50 -6.16 34.46
CA VAL A 12 18.09 -6.54 34.31
C VAL A 12 17.24 -5.38 33.77
N ALA A 13 17.55 -4.12 34.12
CA ALA A 13 16.91 -2.95 33.51
C ALA A 13 17.34 -2.74 32.04
N GLY A 14 18.60 -3.06 31.70
CA GLY A 14 19.08 -3.04 30.31
C GLY A 14 18.49 -4.15 29.43
N ALA A 15 18.24 -5.35 30.00
CA ALA A 15 17.63 -6.47 29.30
C ALA A 15 16.12 -6.31 29.08
N LEU A 16 15.40 -5.59 29.98
CA LEU A 16 13.99 -5.27 29.79
C LEU A 16 13.75 -4.10 28.82
N ALA A 17 14.73 -3.21 28.64
CA ALA A 17 14.70 -2.18 27.60
C ALA A 17 15.00 -2.71 26.19
N LEU A 18 15.65 -3.87 26.08
CA LEU A 18 15.91 -4.58 24.81
C LEU A 18 14.79 -5.55 24.39
N ALA A 19 13.77 -5.74 25.23
CA ALA A 19 12.61 -6.59 24.94
C ALA A 19 11.43 -5.82 24.30
N TRP A 20 11.56 -4.50 24.12
CA TRP A 20 10.70 -3.75 23.21
C TRP A 20 11.33 -3.86 21.83
N THR A 21 11.13 -5.01 21.17
CA THR A 21 11.12 -5.00 19.71
C THR A 21 10.01 -4.02 19.35
N GLN A 22 10.36 -2.78 19.02
CA GLN A 22 9.45 -1.91 18.28
C GLN A 22 8.98 -2.76 17.12
N ARG A 23 7.68 -3.08 17.11
CA ARG A 23 7.09 -3.77 15.97
C ARG A 23 7.39 -2.88 14.78
N ALA A 24 8.00 -3.46 13.76
CA ALA A 24 8.09 -2.84 12.46
C ALA A 24 6.64 -2.56 12.01
N GLU A 25 6.24 -1.31 12.09
CA GLU A 25 4.92 -0.84 11.67
C GLU A 25 5.09 -0.15 10.30
N GLY A 26 4.15 -0.40 9.40
CA GLY A 26 4.05 0.22 8.07
C GLY A 26 3.95 1.75 8.11
N TYR A 27 3.76 2.35 6.95
CA TYR A 27 3.83 3.80 6.74
C TYR A 27 2.84 4.56 7.62
N ALA A 28 3.34 5.56 8.36
CA ALA A 28 2.52 6.52 9.09
C ALA A 28 1.29 5.91 9.84
N ILE A 29 1.37 4.64 10.27
CA ILE A 29 0.20 3.81 10.64
C ILE A 29 -0.63 4.48 11.72
N GLU A 30 0.02 5.07 12.72
CA GLU A 30 -0.69 5.66 13.85
C GLU A 30 -1.37 6.99 13.49
N VAL A 31 -0.95 7.64 12.40
CA VAL A 31 -1.62 8.83 11.85
C VAL A 31 -2.95 8.45 11.21
N HIS A 32 -3.02 7.33 10.47
CA HIS A 32 -4.25 6.81 9.87
C HIS A 32 -5.36 6.66 10.91
N LYS A 33 -5.03 6.10 12.08
CA LYS A 33 -5.99 5.95 13.18
C LYS A 33 -6.55 7.29 13.64
N ASP A 34 -5.75 8.35 13.63
CA ASP A 34 -6.16 9.64 14.16
C ASP A 34 -7.03 10.46 13.20
N PHE A 35 -7.04 10.17 11.89
CA PHE A 35 -7.97 10.85 10.98
C PHE A 35 -9.44 10.64 11.36
N PHE A 36 -9.80 9.44 11.84
CA PHE A 36 -11.12 9.17 12.38
C PHE A 36 -11.44 10.06 13.59
N ASP A 37 -10.49 10.21 14.53
CA ASP A 37 -10.66 11.08 15.69
C ASP A 37 -10.78 12.56 15.29
N LEU A 38 -9.93 13.02 14.37
CA LEU A 38 -9.97 14.40 13.87
C LEU A 38 -11.30 14.70 13.17
N ALA A 39 -11.87 13.71 12.48
CA ALA A 39 -13.17 13.81 11.85
C ALA A 39 -14.34 13.83 12.84
N PHE A 40 -14.28 12.99 13.89
CA PHE A 40 -15.46 12.58 14.67
C PHE A 40 -15.26 12.60 16.20
N ASP A 41 -14.34 13.42 16.69
CA ASP A 41 -14.11 13.63 18.12
C ASP A 41 -15.43 13.91 18.87
N GLY A 42 -15.60 13.26 20.02
CA GLY A 42 -16.78 13.45 20.88
C GLY A 42 -18.12 12.90 20.37
N ARG A 43 -18.19 12.19 19.23
CA ARG A 43 -19.45 11.56 18.79
C ARG A 43 -19.94 10.51 19.79
N PRO A 44 -21.21 10.56 20.27
CA PRO A 44 -21.73 9.59 21.24
C PRO A 44 -21.68 8.13 20.75
N ALA A 45 -21.81 7.91 19.44
CA ALA A 45 -21.76 6.58 18.85
C ALA A 45 -20.38 5.90 19.01
N ASN A 46 -19.31 6.67 19.25
CA ASN A 46 -17.93 6.16 19.28
C ASN A 46 -17.72 5.09 20.36
N THR A 47 -18.40 5.20 21.51
CA THR A 47 -18.22 4.29 22.66
C THR A 47 -19.15 3.07 22.62
N ARG A 48 -20.07 3.02 21.64
CA ARG A 48 -21.03 1.93 21.51
C ARG A 48 -20.30 0.65 21.13
N GLN A 49 -20.57 -0.42 21.86
CA GLN A 49 -20.02 -1.75 21.58
C GLN A 49 -20.71 -2.37 20.37
N VAL A 50 -19.91 -3.02 19.51
CA VAL A 50 -20.39 -3.84 18.40
C VAL A 50 -19.93 -5.28 18.59
N THR A 51 -20.73 -6.24 18.11
CA THR A 51 -20.41 -7.66 18.26
C THR A 51 -19.50 -8.11 17.11
N PRO A 52 -18.27 -8.59 17.37
CA PRO A 52 -17.41 -9.15 16.33
C PRO A 52 -17.99 -10.46 15.77
N PRO A 53 -17.79 -10.77 14.48
CA PRO A 53 -18.18 -12.06 13.93
C PRO A 53 -17.28 -13.19 14.48
N ASP A 54 -17.81 -14.41 14.56
CA ASP A 54 -16.98 -15.61 14.70
C ASP A 54 -16.54 -16.12 13.31
N ALA A 55 -15.79 -17.22 13.27
CA ALA A 55 -15.34 -17.81 12.01
C ALA A 55 -16.51 -18.23 11.09
N ALA A 56 -17.59 -18.75 11.68
CA ALA A 56 -18.77 -19.16 10.91
C ALA A 56 -19.50 -17.96 10.30
N ALA A 57 -19.51 -16.81 10.99
CA ALA A 57 -20.07 -15.57 10.49
C ALA A 57 -19.23 -14.95 9.35
N LEU A 58 -17.89 -15.06 9.39
CA LEU A 58 -17.03 -14.70 8.26
C LEU A 58 -17.36 -15.55 7.03
N ASP A 59 -17.49 -16.86 7.22
CA ASP A 59 -17.88 -17.79 6.14
C ASP A 59 -19.29 -17.51 5.62
N ALA A 60 -20.23 -17.15 6.50
CA ALA A 60 -21.59 -16.79 6.13
C ALA A 60 -21.66 -15.52 5.28
N PHE A 61 -20.85 -14.50 5.60
CA PHE A 61 -20.75 -13.30 4.78
C PHE A 61 -20.14 -13.60 3.40
N ARG A 62 -19.07 -14.42 3.35
CA ARG A 62 -18.48 -14.86 2.07
C ARG A 62 -19.47 -15.65 1.22
N ARG A 63 -20.25 -16.56 1.84
CA ARG A 63 -21.35 -17.29 1.17
C ARG A 63 -22.41 -16.33 0.62
N PHE A 64 -22.79 -15.30 1.38
CA PHE A 64 -23.73 -14.28 0.92
C PHE A 64 -23.24 -13.58 -0.36
N VAL A 65 -21.95 -13.21 -0.41
CA VAL A 65 -21.33 -12.65 -1.63
C VAL A 65 -21.39 -13.66 -2.78
N TYR A 66 -20.98 -14.91 -2.54
CA TYR A 66 -21.00 -15.99 -3.54
C TYR A 66 -22.40 -16.21 -4.16
N GLN A 67 -23.44 -16.26 -3.33
CA GLN A 67 -24.81 -16.52 -3.78
C GLN A 67 -25.31 -15.46 -4.77
N ARG A 68 -24.89 -14.20 -4.61
CA ARG A 68 -25.20 -13.17 -5.60
C ARG A 68 -24.30 -13.25 -6.82
N ALA A 69 -22.97 -13.32 -6.60
CA ALA A 69 -21.97 -13.24 -7.65
C ALA A 69 -22.04 -14.43 -8.63
N SER A 70 -22.37 -15.63 -8.16
CA SER A 70 -22.54 -16.85 -8.98
C SER A 70 -23.65 -16.78 -10.02
N ARG A 71 -24.53 -15.78 -9.97
CA ARG A 71 -25.49 -15.50 -11.05
C ARG A 71 -24.84 -14.90 -12.30
N ASN A 72 -23.62 -14.36 -12.18
CA ASN A 72 -22.81 -13.95 -13.31
C ASN A 72 -22.08 -15.18 -13.90
N PRO A 73 -22.31 -15.54 -15.17
CA PRO A 73 -21.68 -16.73 -15.76
C PRO A 73 -20.15 -16.70 -15.75
N ALA A 74 -19.52 -15.52 -15.86
CA ALA A 74 -18.07 -15.40 -15.81
C ALA A 74 -17.52 -15.65 -14.40
N PHE A 75 -18.23 -15.24 -13.36
CA PHE A 75 -17.91 -15.60 -11.98
C PHE A 75 -18.04 -17.11 -11.77
N GLN A 76 -19.17 -17.71 -12.21
CA GLN A 76 -19.42 -19.14 -12.04
C GLN A 76 -18.41 -20.01 -12.79
N ARG A 77 -17.87 -19.54 -13.92
CA ARG A 77 -16.76 -20.24 -14.61
C ARG A 77 -15.47 -20.27 -13.78
N ARG A 78 -15.17 -19.20 -13.02
CA ARG A 78 -13.97 -19.14 -12.16
C ARG A 78 -14.17 -19.92 -10.86
N TRP A 79 -15.36 -19.84 -10.26
CA TRP A 79 -15.71 -20.50 -9.00
C TRP A 79 -17.05 -21.26 -9.13
N PRO A 80 -17.05 -22.49 -9.68
CA PRO A 80 -18.27 -23.22 -10.01
C PRO A 80 -19.12 -23.63 -8.82
N THR A 81 -18.52 -23.72 -7.64
CA THR A 81 -19.19 -24.15 -6.40
C THR A 81 -18.87 -23.19 -5.25
N GLU A 82 -19.74 -23.15 -4.25
CA GLU A 82 -19.49 -22.35 -3.03
C GLU A 82 -18.17 -22.77 -2.36
N ALA A 83 -17.89 -24.07 -2.32
CA ALA A 83 -16.65 -24.61 -1.75
C ALA A 83 -15.39 -24.14 -2.50
N SER A 84 -15.49 -23.86 -3.81
CA SER A 84 -14.39 -23.27 -4.58
C SER A 84 -14.17 -21.77 -4.33
N PHE A 85 -15.10 -21.11 -3.63
CA PHE A 85 -15.01 -19.70 -3.23
C PHE A 85 -14.67 -19.58 -1.73
N ASP A 86 -13.54 -20.16 -1.35
CA ASP A 86 -12.99 -20.08 0.01
C ASP A 86 -12.37 -18.70 0.30
N ALA A 87 -11.74 -18.53 1.47
CA ALA A 87 -11.10 -17.27 1.85
C ALA A 87 -9.97 -16.86 0.87
N THR A 88 -9.24 -17.83 0.32
CA THR A 88 -8.18 -17.61 -0.67
C THR A 88 -8.75 -17.07 -1.98
N ALA A 89 -9.80 -17.70 -2.48
CA ALA A 89 -10.53 -17.26 -3.67
C ALA A 89 -11.17 -15.88 -3.47
N PHE A 90 -11.71 -15.61 -2.28
CA PHE A 90 -12.29 -14.30 -1.97
C PHE A 90 -11.24 -13.20 -1.94
N LYS A 91 -10.04 -13.46 -1.39
CA LYS A 91 -8.90 -12.51 -1.46
C LYS A 91 -8.49 -12.25 -2.91
N ALA A 92 -8.40 -13.29 -3.75
CA ALA A 92 -8.08 -13.13 -5.17
C ALA A 92 -9.16 -12.31 -5.91
N PHE A 93 -10.45 -12.56 -5.64
CA PHE A 93 -11.57 -11.75 -6.16
C PHE A 93 -11.43 -10.25 -5.84
N LEU A 94 -10.91 -9.95 -4.65
CA LEU A 94 -10.65 -8.59 -4.18
C LEU A 94 -9.26 -8.03 -4.58
N SER A 95 -8.48 -8.75 -5.41
CA SER A 95 -7.09 -8.39 -5.81
C SER A 95 -6.11 -8.23 -4.63
N LEU A 96 -6.36 -8.98 -3.56
CA LEU A 96 -5.49 -9.07 -2.37
C LEU A 96 -4.51 -10.25 -2.50
N ASN A 97 -3.45 -10.25 -1.69
CA ASN A 97 -2.53 -11.37 -1.62
C ASN A 97 -3.22 -12.61 -1.04
N PRO A 98 -3.38 -13.70 -1.82
CA PRO A 98 -4.07 -14.91 -1.35
C PRO A 98 -3.31 -15.61 -0.21
N GLY A 99 -1.99 -15.42 -0.13
CA GLY A 99 -1.11 -16.03 0.87
C GLY A 99 -0.98 -15.27 2.19
N LYS A 100 -1.67 -14.15 2.38
CA LYS A 100 -1.69 -13.40 3.65
C LYS A 100 -2.95 -13.72 4.45
N ARG A 101 -2.89 -13.53 5.77
CA ARG A 101 -4.06 -13.66 6.66
C ARG A 101 -4.67 -12.29 6.87
N VAL A 102 -5.87 -12.08 6.36
CA VAL A 102 -6.52 -10.77 6.24
C VAL A 102 -7.61 -10.60 7.29
N VAL A 103 -7.60 -9.47 8.01
CA VAL A 103 -8.64 -9.14 8.99
C VAL A 103 -10.00 -9.02 8.30
N ALA A 104 -11.06 -9.53 8.94
CA ALA A 104 -12.43 -9.59 8.43
C ALA A 104 -12.65 -10.52 7.22
N ILE A 105 -11.61 -11.26 6.78
CA ILE A 105 -11.74 -12.33 5.78
C ILE A 105 -11.32 -13.68 6.39
N ASP A 106 -10.10 -13.74 6.94
CA ASP A 106 -9.54 -14.97 7.49
C ASP A 106 -9.72 -15.07 9.02
N TYR A 107 -9.76 -13.93 9.72
CA TYR A 107 -9.87 -13.90 11.18
C TYR A 107 -10.40 -12.57 11.74
N VAL A 108 -10.73 -12.60 13.02
CA VAL A 108 -11.11 -11.43 13.82
C VAL A 108 -10.08 -11.22 14.93
N PRO A 109 -9.43 -10.05 15.02
CA PRO A 109 -8.45 -9.76 16.06
C PRO A 109 -9.10 -9.60 17.44
N SER A 110 -8.40 -10.03 18.48
CA SER A 110 -8.79 -9.78 19.88
C SER A 110 -8.41 -8.35 20.28
N ARG A 111 -9.29 -7.39 20.03
CA ARG A 111 -9.11 -5.96 20.36
C ARG A 111 -10.42 -5.31 20.83
N ALA A 112 -10.36 -4.05 21.26
CA ALA A 112 -11.53 -3.29 21.68
C ALA A 112 -12.59 -3.24 20.57
N THR A 113 -13.86 -3.31 20.97
CA THR A 113 -15.01 -3.51 20.08
C THR A 113 -15.97 -2.32 20.09
N ASP A 114 -15.57 -1.17 20.65
CA ASP A 114 -16.32 0.07 20.44
C ASP A 114 -16.17 0.56 18.99
N VAL A 115 -17.19 1.26 18.46
CA VAL A 115 -17.22 1.76 17.09
C VAL A 115 -15.93 2.48 16.71
N ARG A 116 -15.44 3.37 17.58
CA ARG A 116 -14.22 4.14 17.33
C ARG A 116 -13.02 3.19 17.18
N SER A 117 -12.82 2.27 18.10
CA SER A 117 -11.71 1.31 18.03
C SER A 117 -11.78 0.43 16.78
N VAL A 118 -12.97 -0.03 16.38
CA VAL A 118 -13.12 -0.90 15.20
C VAL A 118 -12.75 -0.17 13.91
N VAL A 119 -13.20 1.09 13.74
CA VAL A 119 -12.89 1.87 12.53
C VAL A 119 -11.42 2.29 12.50
N ARG A 120 -10.89 2.81 13.62
CA ARG A 120 -9.48 3.22 13.76
C ARG A 120 -8.52 2.08 13.44
N GLU A 121 -8.79 0.90 14.00
CA GLU A 121 -7.91 -0.24 13.78
C GLU A 121 -8.14 -0.84 12.38
N GLY A 122 -9.36 -0.75 11.84
CA GLY A 122 -9.66 -1.08 10.45
C GLY A 122 -8.88 -0.22 9.45
N SER A 123 -8.62 1.07 9.74
CA SER A 123 -7.86 1.94 8.83
C SER A 123 -6.36 1.64 8.76
N VAL A 124 -5.86 0.72 9.58
CA VAL A 124 -4.44 0.29 9.54
C VAL A 124 -4.26 -1.19 9.28
N ASP A 125 -5.34 -1.97 9.29
CA ASP A 125 -5.29 -3.40 9.01
C ASP A 125 -4.67 -3.71 7.64
N PRO A 126 -4.92 -2.95 6.54
CA PRO A 126 -4.28 -3.19 5.25
C PRO A 126 -2.75 -3.24 5.28
N ASP A 127 -2.13 -2.43 6.13
CA ASP A 127 -0.68 -2.40 6.32
C ASP A 127 -0.21 -3.52 7.23
N ASN A 128 -0.90 -3.68 8.36
CA ASN A 128 -0.54 -4.64 9.40
C ASN A 128 -0.62 -6.09 8.90
N ASP A 129 -1.61 -6.42 8.07
CA ASP A 129 -1.77 -7.77 7.53
C ASP A 129 -1.08 -7.98 6.17
N ASN A 130 -0.49 -6.92 5.60
CA ASN A 130 0.26 -6.93 4.36
C ASN A 130 -0.55 -7.44 3.15
N ARG A 131 -1.89 -7.34 3.17
CA ARG A 131 -2.77 -7.85 2.09
C ARG A 131 -2.45 -7.30 0.71
N ASN A 132 -1.84 -6.12 0.64
CA ASN A 132 -1.50 -5.44 -0.62
C ASN A 132 -0.06 -5.72 -1.10
N GLN A 133 0.73 -6.48 -0.35
CA GLN A 133 2.16 -6.70 -0.62
C GLN A 133 2.44 -8.09 -1.19
N ASP A 134 3.59 -8.27 -1.83
CA ASP A 134 4.14 -9.57 -2.24
C ASP A 134 3.16 -10.45 -3.05
N ARG A 135 2.34 -9.83 -3.91
CA ARG A 135 1.25 -10.51 -4.66
C ARG A 135 1.80 -11.34 -5.82
N MET A 136 1.93 -12.63 -5.59
CA MET A 136 2.43 -13.60 -6.57
C MET A 136 1.29 -14.42 -7.18
N PHE A 137 1.45 -14.81 -8.44
CA PHE A 137 0.51 -15.70 -9.09
C PHE A 137 0.67 -17.11 -8.52
N ILE A 138 -0.42 -17.62 -7.92
CA ILE A 138 -0.46 -18.94 -7.27
C ILE A 138 -1.38 -19.85 -8.08
N GLN A 139 -0.89 -21.03 -8.42
CA GLN A 139 -1.65 -22.09 -9.09
C GLN A 139 -1.35 -23.44 -8.43
N GLY A 140 -2.38 -24.19 -8.07
CA GLY A 140 -2.21 -25.51 -7.42
C GLY A 140 -1.44 -25.45 -6.09
N GLY A 141 -1.52 -24.33 -5.35
CA GLY A 141 -0.80 -24.13 -4.10
C GLY A 141 0.68 -23.76 -4.25
N GLN A 142 1.16 -23.56 -5.50
CA GLN A 142 2.54 -23.17 -5.79
C GLN A 142 2.59 -21.78 -6.43
N VAL A 143 3.67 -21.06 -6.18
CA VAL A 143 4.02 -19.84 -6.90
C VAL A 143 4.47 -20.23 -8.30
N VAL A 144 3.83 -19.65 -9.31
CA VAL A 144 4.21 -19.86 -10.70
C VAL A 144 5.54 -19.17 -10.99
N LEU A 145 6.42 -19.87 -11.69
CA LEU A 145 7.73 -19.35 -12.10
C LEU A 145 7.77 -19.14 -13.61
N ASP A 146 8.45 -18.09 -14.06
CA ASP A 146 8.69 -17.84 -15.49
C ASP A 146 9.77 -18.78 -16.06
N ALA A 147 10.08 -18.62 -17.36
CA ALA A 147 11.11 -19.40 -18.04
C ALA A 147 12.51 -19.27 -17.41
N PHE A 148 12.79 -18.14 -16.75
CA PHE A 148 14.03 -17.85 -16.03
C PHE A 148 14.04 -18.40 -14.60
N GLY A 149 12.90 -18.89 -14.09
CA GLY A 149 12.77 -19.32 -12.70
C GLY A 149 12.44 -18.19 -11.72
N ARG A 150 11.98 -17.03 -12.19
CA ARG A 150 11.54 -15.91 -11.37
C ARG A 150 10.06 -16.06 -11.02
N ALA A 151 9.68 -15.64 -9.82
CA ALA A 151 8.29 -15.64 -9.40
C ALA A 151 7.45 -14.70 -10.28
N VAL A 152 6.31 -15.20 -10.74
CA VAL A 152 5.39 -14.43 -11.60
C VAL A 152 4.49 -13.58 -10.70
N PRO A 153 4.37 -12.26 -10.95
CA PRO A 153 3.41 -11.42 -10.23
C PRO A 153 1.97 -11.86 -10.51
N GLN A 154 1.08 -11.69 -9.51
CA GLN A 154 -0.36 -11.88 -9.70
C GLN A 154 -0.88 -10.98 -10.83
N ASP A 155 -0.49 -9.70 -10.78
CA ASP A 155 -0.64 -8.73 -11.85
C ASP A 155 0.73 -8.13 -12.21
N PRO A 156 1.24 -8.31 -13.44
CA PRO A 156 2.48 -7.68 -13.90
C PRO A 156 2.55 -6.15 -13.74
N ARG A 157 1.43 -5.45 -13.55
CA ARG A 157 1.44 -4.01 -13.22
C ARG A 157 2.10 -3.71 -11.89
N THR A 158 2.01 -4.62 -10.93
CA THR A 158 2.57 -4.43 -9.58
C THR A 158 4.08 -4.29 -9.58
N VAL A 159 4.77 -4.88 -10.57
CA VAL A 159 6.23 -4.78 -10.69
C VAL A 159 6.70 -3.54 -11.44
N TRP A 160 5.79 -2.71 -11.97
CA TRP A 160 6.14 -1.48 -12.67
C TRP A 160 6.78 -0.43 -11.73
N PHE A 161 6.63 -0.57 -10.42
CA PHE A 161 7.34 0.20 -9.40
C PHE A 161 8.65 -0.43 -8.91
N GLY A 162 9.14 -1.45 -9.63
CA GLY A 162 10.51 -1.92 -9.47
C GLY A 162 10.73 -3.20 -8.72
N GLY A 163 9.67 -3.86 -8.26
CA GLY A 163 9.85 -5.13 -7.56
C GLY A 163 8.54 -5.82 -7.21
N LEU A 164 8.63 -7.15 -7.19
CA LEU A 164 7.54 -8.04 -6.80
C LEU A 164 7.30 -8.04 -5.28
N THR A 165 8.27 -7.61 -4.50
CA THR A 165 8.25 -7.70 -3.04
C THR A 165 8.75 -6.45 -2.34
N GLY A 166 8.33 -6.27 -1.09
CA GLY A 166 8.68 -5.12 -0.25
C GLY A 166 7.99 -3.83 -0.71
N THR A 167 8.55 -2.66 -0.38
CA THR A 167 8.02 -1.32 -0.71
C THR A 167 7.50 -1.17 -2.15
N PRO A 168 8.24 -1.60 -3.20
CA PRO A 168 7.73 -1.53 -4.58
C PRO A 168 6.38 -2.22 -4.80
N SER A 169 6.15 -3.36 -4.12
CA SER A 169 4.91 -4.12 -4.26
C SER A 169 3.71 -3.48 -3.56
N GLN A 170 3.96 -2.53 -2.65
CA GLN A 170 2.92 -1.86 -1.87
C GLN A 170 2.24 -0.74 -2.67
N PHE A 171 3.00 -0.02 -3.52
CA PHE A 171 2.48 1.20 -4.16
C PHE A 171 1.15 0.98 -4.87
N ASP A 172 0.96 -0.17 -5.52
CA ASP A 172 -0.29 -0.41 -6.24
C ASP A 172 -1.53 -0.41 -5.33
N GLY A 173 -1.41 -0.77 -4.04
CA GLY A 173 -2.50 -0.70 -3.08
C GLY A 173 -2.65 0.63 -2.33
N HIS A 174 -1.58 1.43 -2.25
CA HIS A 174 -1.52 2.66 -1.45
C HIS A 174 -1.58 3.94 -2.30
N GLY A 175 -1.05 3.88 -3.52
CA GLY A 175 -0.92 5.03 -4.39
C GLY A 175 -1.90 5.01 -5.54
N ALA A 176 -2.02 6.17 -6.18
CA ALA A 176 -2.60 6.28 -7.51
C ALA A 176 -2.14 7.56 -8.20
N THR A 177 -1.71 7.43 -9.45
CA THR A 177 -1.37 8.59 -10.29
C THR A 177 -2.61 9.26 -10.85
N LEU A 178 -2.50 10.53 -11.29
CA LEU A 178 -3.58 11.25 -11.97
C LEU A 178 -4.20 10.41 -13.10
N ARG A 179 -5.53 10.26 -13.10
CA ARG A 179 -6.23 9.54 -14.18
C ARG A 179 -6.39 10.40 -15.45
N THR A 180 -6.18 11.71 -15.32
CA THR A 180 -6.27 12.70 -16.39
C THR A 180 -4.89 13.07 -16.94
N GLY A 181 -4.87 13.61 -18.16
CA GLY A 181 -3.65 14.06 -18.83
C GLY A 181 -2.88 12.93 -19.53
N LYS A 182 -1.85 13.31 -20.30
CA LYS A 182 -1.02 12.38 -21.05
C LYS A 182 0.15 11.90 -20.18
N LYS A 183 0.16 10.61 -19.85
CA LYS A 183 1.28 9.96 -19.17
C LYS A 183 2.53 9.92 -20.04
N GLY A 184 3.69 10.02 -19.40
CA GLY A 184 4.97 9.95 -20.08
C GLY A 184 6.09 9.42 -19.19
N GLY A 185 6.90 8.51 -19.74
CA GLY A 185 8.10 7.99 -19.07
C GLY A 185 9.37 8.76 -19.41
N GLY A 186 9.28 9.85 -20.16
CA GLY A 186 10.45 10.61 -20.62
C GLY A 186 11.00 11.59 -19.58
N VAL A 187 12.26 11.99 -19.75
CA VAL A 187 12.89 13.06 -18.95
C VAL A 187 12.12 14.38 -19.09
N TRP A 188 11.58 14.67 -20.28
CA TRP A 188 10.76 15.85 -20.50
C TRP A 188 9.47 15.87 -19.68
N THR A 189 8.81 14.71 -19.51
CA THR A 189 7.65 14.60 -18.62
C THR A 189 8.07 14.82 -17.18
N ALA A 190 9.13 14.14 -16.73
CA ALA A 190 9.68 14.33 -15.38
C ALA A 190 10.02 15.81 -15.07
N LEU A 191 10.53 16.55 -16.06
CA LEU A 191 10.92 17.95 -15.91
C LEU A 191 9.74 18.93 -15.91
N ARG A 192 8.76 18.74 -16.80
CA ARG A 192 7.68 19.72 -17.02
C ARG A 192 6.41 19.41 -16.25
N ASN A 193 6.08 18.13 -16.10
CA ASN A 193 4.84 17.63 -15.51
C ASN A 193 5.16 16.34 -14.71
N PRO A 194 5.94 16.41 -13.62
CA PRO A 194 6.34 15.24 -12.85
C PRO A 194 5.16 14.42 -12.29
N GLU A 195 4.01 15.05 -12.05
CA GLU A 195 2.74 14.41 -11.68
C GLU A 195 2.15 13.51 -12.80
N GLN A 196 2.58 13.69 -14.03
CA GLN A 196 2.23 12.85 -15.19
C GLN A 196 3.29 11.80 -15.52
N PHE A 197 4.37 11.73 -14.73
CA PHE A 197 5.44 10.75 -14.96
C PHE A 197 4.98 9.34 -14.58
N ALA A 198 5.14 8.39 -15.49
CA ALA A 198 4.90 6.97 -15.26
C ALA A 198 5.76 6.12 -16.20
N ARG A 199 6.28 4.99 -15.69
CA ARG A 199 6.99 3.98 -16.48
C ARG A 199 6.44 2.59 -16.14
N PRO A 200 5.73 1.92 -17.07
CA PRO A 200 5.32 2.38 -18.40
C PRO A 200 4.38 3.60 -18.35
N PRO A 201 4.22 4.37 -19.46
CA PRO A 201 3.45 5.61 -19.49
C PRO A 201 1.93 5.37 -19.48
N VAL A 202 1.44 4.81 -18.38
CA VAL A 202 0.03 4.48 -18.16
C VAL A 202 -0.40 4.93 -16.77
N VAL A 203 -1.70 4.88 -16.48
CA VAL A 203 -2.21 5.12 -15.12
C VAL A 203 -1.75 4.00 -14.20
N LEU A 204 -1.23 4.38 -13.05
CA LEU A 204 -0.68 3.49 -12.05
C LEU A 204 -1.40 3.64 -10.72
N GLY A 205 -1.41 2.56 -9.94
CA GLY A 205 -2.01 2.50 -8.61
C GLY A 205 -3.53 2.24 -8.63
N SER A 206 -4.01 1.58 -7.58
CA SER A 206 -5.38 1.07 -7.45
C SER A 206 -6.11 1.60 -6.22
N ALA A 207 -5.53 2.53 -5.45
CA ALA A 207 -6.15 3.05 -4.22
C ALA A 207 -7.62 3.51 -4.38
N PRO A 208 -8.05 4.20 -5.47
CA PRO A 208 -9.47 4.49 -5.68
C PRO A 208 -10.35 3.24 -5.84
N ASP A 209 -9.86 2.23 -6.56
CA ASP A 209 -10.57 0.96 -6.78
C ASP A 209 -10.60 0.12 -5.50
N PHE A 210 -9.54 0.21 -4.68
CA PHE A 210 -9.45 -0.40 -3.35
C PHE A 210 -10.47 0.23 -2.39
N SER A 211 -10.50 1.56 -2.27
CA SER A 211 -11.46 2.30 -1.45
C SER A 211 -12.92 1.99 -1.84
N GLU A 212 -13.23 1.97 -3.13
CA GLU A 212 -14.58 1.60 -3.58
C GLU A 212 -14.92 0.14 -3.28
N THR A 213 -13.96 -0.78 -3.45
CA THR A 213 -14.17 -2.20 -3.12
C THR A 213 -14.52 -2.39 -1.65
N TYR A 214 -13.80 -1.73 -0.73
CA TYR A 214 -14.10 -1.82 0.69
C TYR A 214 -15.36 -1.06 1.09
N THR A 215 -15.71 0.02 0.37
CA THR A 215 -17.00 0.71 0.55
C THR A 215 -18.16 -0.20 0.16
N GLU A 216 -18.09 -0.88 -0.98
CA GLU A 216 -19.11 -1.83 -1.43
C GLU A 216 -19.23 -3.03 -0.46
N LEU A 217 -18.12 -3.54 0.08
CA LEU A 217 -18.14 -4.55 1.13
C LEU A 217 -18.77 -4.04 2.43
N ALA A 218 -18.47 -2.81 2.84
CA ALA A 218 -19.06 -2.18 4.02
C ALA A 218 -20.57 -2.02 3.87
N MET A 219 -21.03 -1.57 2.71
CA MET A 219 -22.46 -1.47 2.35
C MET A 219 -23.14 -2.83 2.34
N ALA A 220 -22.53 -3.82 1.67
CA ALA A 220 -23.08 -5.17 1.60
C ALA A 220 -23.21 -5.80 2.99
N ALA A 221 -22.18 -5.66 3.84
CA ALA A 221 -22.22 -6.14 5.22
C ALA A 221 -23.34 -5.45 6.03
N LYS A 222 -23.42 -4.12 5.97
CA LYS A 222 -24.44 -3.34 6.71
C LYS A 222 -25.86 -3.69 6.29
N LEU A 223 -26.10 -3.93 5.00
CA LEU A 223 -27.42 -4.28 4.45
C LEU A 223 -27.79 -5.75 4.66
N TRP A 224 -26.80 -6.64 4.68
CA TRP A 224 -27.00 -8.08 4.88
C TRP A 224 -27.63 -8.41 6.24
N GLY A 225 -27.19 -7.75 7.31
CA GLY A 225 -27.79 -7.90 8.65
C GLY A 225 -27.52 -9.24 9.35
N GLY A 226 -26.58 -10.05 8.85
CA GLY A 226 -26.17 -11.29 9.51
C GLY A 226 -25.33 -11.09 10.78
N PRO A 227 -24.93 -12.18 11.46
CA PRO A 227 -24.10 -12.11 12.66
C PRO A 227 -22.81 -11.33 12.43
N GLY A 228 -22.50 -10.38 13.31
CA GLY A 228 -21.31 -9.52 13.20
C GLY A 228 -21.31 -8.54 12.02
N SER A 229 -22.42 -8.38 11.30
CA SER A 229 -22.55 -7.51 10.12
C SER A 229 -22.13 -6.06 10.37
N GLU A 230 -22.48 -5.51 11.52
CA GLU A 230 -22.09 -4.15 11.87
C GLU A 230 -20.58 -4.01 12.08
N TRP A 231 -19.96 -4.96 12.79
CA TRP A 231 -18.51 -4.98 12.97
C TRP A 231 -17.79 -5.11 11.61
N LEU A 232 -18.27 -6.00 10.73
CA LEU A 232 -17.75 -6.14 9.36
C LEU A 232 -17.89 -4.84 8.57
N ALA A 233 -19.05 -4.18 8.64
CA ALA A 233 -19.28 -2.92 7.96
C ALA A 233 -18.32 -1.82 8.44
N LEU A 234 -18.07 -1.73 9.75
CA LEU A 234 -17.13 -0.77 10.32
C LEU A 234 -15.67 -1.09 9.98
N THR A 235 -15.27 -2.37 10.01
CA THR A 235 -13.92 -2.79 9.64
C THR A 235 -13.66 -2.59 8.15
N PHE A 236 -14.59 -2.95 7.26
CA PHE A 236 -14.48 -2.63 5.84
C PHE A 236 -14.52 -1.12 5.59
N GLY A 237 -15.33 -0.37 6.35
CA GLY A 237 -15.32 1.09 6.34
C GLY A 237 -13.93 1.65 6.65
N GLY A 238 -13.31 1.19 7.76
CA GLY A 238 -11.94 1.52 8.12
C GLY A 238 -10.93 1.17 7.02
N ASN A 239 -11.00 -0.05 6.47
CA ASN A 239 -10.13 -0.46 5.36
C ASN A 239 -10.29 0.46 4.13
N ASN A 240 -11.49 0.99 3.84
CA ASN A 240 -11.65 2.00 2.79
C ASN A 240 -10.97 3.33 3.15
N LEU A 241 -11.06 3.76 4.42
CA LEU A 241 -10.43 4.99 4.89
C LEU A 241 -8.91 4.94 4.66
N HIS A 242 -8.26 3.80 4.90
CA HIS A 242 -6.84 3.57 4.59
C HIS A 242 -6.45 4.12 3.20
N GLY A 243 -7.18 3.70 2.15
CA GLY A 243 -6.89 4.14 0.78
C GLY A 243 -7.17 5.62 0.53
N ILE A 244 -8.17 6.22 1.20
CA ILE A 244 -8.47 7.66 1.10
C ILE A 244 -7.39 8.48 1.81
N GLU A 245 -6.97 8.03 2.99
CA GLU A 245 -5.96 8.65 3.85
C GLU A 245 -4.59 8.65 3.15
N ASP A 246 -4.22 7.51 2.54
CA ASP A 246 -3.00 7.40 1.73
C ASP A 246 -2.99 8.42 0.59
N LEU A 247 -4.10 8.56 -0.16
CA LEU A 247 -4.18 9.50 -1.27
C LEU A 247 -4.15 10.97 -0.83
N GLY A 248 -4.45 11.24 0.44
CA GLY A 248 -4.24 12.55 1.05
C GLY A 248 -2.76 12.93 1.09
N ASN A 249 -1.87 11.95 1.29
CA ASN A 249 -0.45 12.16 1.24
C ASN A 249 0.01 12.37 -0.21
N GLN A 250 0.51 13.57 -0.51
CA GLN A 250 0.85 13.97 -1.88
C GLN A 250 1.84 13.01 -2.55
N ILE A 251 2.75 12.42 -1.78
CA ILE A 251 3.78 11.49 -2.30
C ILE A 251 3.20 10.15 -2.78
N HIS A 252 1.98 9.78 -2.38
CA HIS A 252 1.24 8.60 -2.86
C HIS A 252 0.52 8.84 -4.19
N THR A 253 0.49 10.10 -4.66
CA THR A 253 -0.24 10.47 -5.88
C THR A 253 0.65 10.63 -7.13
N THR A 254 1.94 10.31 -7.01
CA THR A 254 2.94 10.40 -8.08
C THR A 254 3.98 9.29 -7.98
N VAL A 255 4.69 9.02 -9.07
CA VAL A 255 5.82 8.06 -9.10
C VAL A 255 7.14 8.73 -8.72
N LEU A 256 7.44 9.88 -9.34
CA LEU A 256 8.76 10.51 -9.27
C LEU A 256 8.72 11.79 -8.44
N GLY A 257 7.63 12.56 -8.52
CA GLY A 257 7.48 13.82 -7.79
C GLY A 257 8.39 14.97 -8.23
N THR A 258 9.65 14.74 -8.58
CA THR A 258 10.57 15.76 -9.09
C THR A 258 11.66 15.17 -9.98
N TRP A 259 12.00 15.88 -11.06
CA TRP A 259 13.10 15.49 -11.96
C TRP A 259 14.46 15.41 -11.25
N LYS A 260 14.62 16.07 -10.10
CA LYS A 260 15.87 16.08 -9.32
C LYS A 260 16.28 14.67 -8.88
N PHE A 261 15.33 13.78 -8.58
CA PHE A 261 15.65 12.38 -8.25
C PHE A 261 16.17 11.59 -9.45
N PHE A 262 15.67 11.89 -10.66
CA PHE A 262 16.22 11.30 -11.87
C PHE A 262 17.68 11.70 -12.07
N LEU A 263 18.02 12.97 -11.83
CA LEU A 263 19.40 13.44 -11.89
C LEU A 263 20.28 12.76 -10.82
N ASP A 264 19.82 12.71 -9.57
CA ASP A 264 20.53 12.07 -8.46
C ASP A 264 20.81 10.59 -8.74
N ALA A 265 19.82 9.87 -9.29
CA ALA A 265 19.95 8.46 -9.70
C ALA A 265 20.99 8.28 -10.80
N LYS A 266 20.95 9.11 -11.85
CA LYS A 266 21.94 9.06 -12.95
C LYS A 266 23.35 9.35 -12.44
N MET A 267 23.53 10.40 -11.65
CA MET A 267 24.83 10.75 -11.08
C MET A 267 25.37 9.62 -10.18
N THR A 268 24.50 9.03 -9.36
CA THR A 268 24.85 7.90 -8.48
C THR A 268 25.22 6.66 -9.31
N TYR A 269 24.45 6.34 -10.34
CA TYR A 269 24.73 5.24 -11.27
C TYR A 269 26.11 5.38 -11.92
N TYR A 270 26.44 6.55 -12.45
CA TYR A 270 27.77 6.79 -13.06
C TYR A 270 28.91 6.63 -12.05
N LYS A 271 28.74 7.12 -10.82
CA LYS A 271 29.72 6.89 -9.73
C LYS A 271 29.90 5.41 -9.43
N TYR A 272 28.82 4.64 -9.34
CA TYR A 272 28.88 3.18 -9.13
C TYR A 272 29.59 2.47 -10.28
N ARG A 273 29.24 2.79 -11.53
CA ARG A 273 29.85 2.20 -12.72
C ARG A 273 31.36 2.47 -12.78
N MET A 274 31.80 3.70 -12.49
CA MET A 274 33.22 4.04 -12.47
C MET A 274 33.99 3.27 -11.39
N LYS A 275 33.44 3.15 -10.16
CA LYS A 275 34.07 2.37 -9.08
C LYS A 275 34.17 0.88 -9.39
N ARG A 276 33.25 0.34 -10.19
CA ARG A 276 33.15 -1.11 -10.47
C ARG A 276 33.78 -1.54 -11.78
N PHE A 277 34.28 -0.64 -12.61
CA PHE A 277 35.01 -0.98 -13.84
C PHE A 277 36.16 -1.98 -13.60
N PHE A 278 36.67 -2.04 -12.37
CA PHE A 278 37.75 -2.94 -11.94
C PHE A 278 37.32 -4.20 -11.16
N LYS A 279 36.01 -4.45 -10.95
CA LYS A 279 35.53 -5.64 -10.22
C LYS A 279 35.09 -6.73 -11.19
N LYS A 280 35.56 -7.97 -10.98
CA LYS A 280 35.09 -9.15 -11.71
C LYS A 280 33.58 -9.34 -11.51
N ARG A 281 32.89 -9.80 -12.56
CA ARG A 281 31.47 -10.13 -12.51
C ARG A 281 31.28 -11.40 -11.70
N THR A 282 30.36 -11.37 -10.74
CA THR A 282 29.98 -12.54 -9.94
C THR A 282 29.25 -13.55 -10.81
N ASP A 283 29.66 -14.82 -10.76
CA ASP A 283 28.89 -15.93 -11.30
C ASP A 283 27.87 -16.38 -10.24
N LEU A 284 26.63 -15.97 -10.43
CA LEU A 284 25.53 -16.27 -9.51
C LEU A 284 25.28 -17.78 -9.35
N ALA A 285 25.46 -18.55 -10.43
CA ALA A 285 25.28 -20.00 -10.38
C ALA A 285 26.39 -20.64 -9.53
N ALA A 286 27.64 -20.20 -9.69
CA ALA A 286 28.76 -20.63 -8.85
C ALA A 286 28.59 -20.24 -7.37
N GLU A 287 27.88 -19.15 -7.10
CA GLU A 287 27.50 -18.76 -5.74
C GLU A 287 26.28 -19.50 -5.19
N GLY A 288 25.66 -20.40 -5.97
CA GLY A 288 24.51 -21.21 -5.56
C GLY A 288 23.15 -20.54 -5.72
N TYR A 289 23.07 -19.41 -6.42
CA TYR A 289 21.79 -18.80 -6.82
C TYR A 289 21.28 -19.54 -8.07
N VAL A 290 20.48 -20.57 -7.83
CA VAL A 290 19.93 -21.45 -8.88
C VAL A 290 18.42 -21.34 -8.94
N ARG A 291 17.86 -21.66 -10.11
CA ARG A 291 16.42 -21.75 -10.34
C ARG A 291 15.80 -22.79 -9.40
N PRO A 292 14.79 -22.44 -8.56
CA PRO A 292 14.08 -23.43 -7.78
C PRO A 292 13.19 -24.30 -8.68
N ALA A 293 13.04 -25.58 -8.31
CA ALA A 293 12.13 -26.50 -8.98
C ALA A 293 10.65 -26.19 -8.67
N ALA A 294 10.38 -25.71 -7.46
CA ALA A 294 9.08 -25.25 -7.00
C ALA A 294 9.27 -24.19 -5.91
N LEU A 295 8.26 -23.35 -5.73
CA LEU A 295 8.23 -22.32 -4.69
C LEU A 295 6.83 -22.28 -4.08
N THR A 296 6.73 -22.33 -2.76
CA THR A 296 5.45 -22.24 -2.06
C THR A 296 5.22 -20.82 -1.51
N PRO A 297 3.96 -20.40 -1.30
CA PRO A 297 3.66 -19.13 -0.63
C PRO A 297 4.27 -19.02 0.77
N GLN A 298 4.37 -20.13 1.50
CA GLN A 298 5.00 -20.17 2.83
C GLN A 298 6.50 -19.84 2.75
N GLN A 299 7.23 -20.47 1.83
CA GLN A 299 8.66 -20.19 1.63
C GLN A 299 8.92 -18.71 1.31
N VAL A 300 8.05 -18.11 0.49
CA VAL A 300 8.08 -16.68 0.19
C VAL A 300 7.82 -15.85 1.44
N ASN A 301 6.78 -16.15 2.20
CA ASN A 301 6.43 -15.40 3.41
C ASN A 301 7.57 -15.45 4.45
N GLU A 302 8.16 -16.62 4.68
CA GLU A 302 9.31 -16.78 5.58
C GLU A 302 10.55 -16.01 5.10
N ALA A 303 10.82 -16.04 3.79
CA ALA A 303 11.87 -15.24 3.18
C ALA A 303 11.63 -13.74 3.38
N MET A 304 10.41 -13.27 3.17
CA MET A 304 10.08 -11.85 3.32
C MET A 304 10.20 -11.36 4.76
N VAL A 305 9.84 -12.17 5.76
CA VAL A 305 10.08 -11.85 7.18
C VAL A 305 11.57 -11.62 7.45
N LYS A 306 12.45 -12.50 6.92
CA LYS A 306 13.90 -12.34 7.06
C LYS A 306 14.43 -11.12 6.32
N ILE A 307 13.94 -10.88 5.09
CA ILE A 307 14.35 -9.74 4.25
C ILE A 307 14.01 -8.41 4.94
N LYS A 308 12.78 -8.25 5.45
CA LYS A 308 12.35 -7.04 6.17
C LYS A 308 13.19 -6.81 7.43
N ALA A 309 13.57 -7.88 8.13
CA ALA A 309 14.48 -7.81 9.27
C ALA A 309 15.96 -7.56 8.90
N GLY A 310 16.30 -7.30 7.63
CA GLY A 310 17.68 -7.10 7.19
C GLY A 310 18.54 -8.37 7.13
N ARG A 311 17.94 -9.55 7.31
CA ARG A 311 18.62 -10.87 7.37
C ARG A 311 18.58 -11.59 6.02
N LEU A 312 18.96 -10.88 4.97
CA LEU A 312 18.89 -11.38 3.58
C LEU A 312 19.81 -12.60 3.34
N ASP A 313 20.90 -12.72 4.09
CA ASP A 313 21.84 -13.83 4.07
C ASP A 313 21.26 -15.13 4.68
N GLU A 314 20.24 -15.03 5.53
CA GLU A 314 19.52 -16.19 6.09
C GLU A 314 18.44 -16.77 5.16
N VAL A 315 18.23 -16.17 3.98
CA VAL A 315 17.24 -16.62 3.01
C VAL A 315 17.87 -17.60 2.03
N ASP A 316 17.19 -18.72 1.80
CA ASP A 316 17.59 -19.71 0.80
C ASP A 316 17.89 -19.05 -0.56
N LYS A 317 19.01 -19.43 -1.17
CA LYS A 317 19.51 -18.77 -2.39
C LYS A 317 18.61 -19.01 -3.59
N ALA A 318 17.92 -20.16 -3.67
CA ALA A 318 16.97 -20.42 -4.75
C ALA A 318 15.70 -19.58 -4.58
N VAL A 319 15.24 -19.37 -3.33
CA VAL A 319 14.15 -18.42 -3.04
C VAL A 319 14.58 -16.99 -3.37
N ARG A 320 15.77 -16.55 -2.97
CA ARG A 320 16.31 -15.22 -3.34
C ARG A 320 16.38 -15.04 -4.85
N PHE A 321 16.83 -16.07 -5.57
CA PHE A 321 16.86 -16.08 -7.02
C PHE A 321 15.44 -15.93 -7.58
N ALA A 322 14.45 -16.70 -7.12
CA ALA A 322 13.08 -16.52 -7.61
C ALA A 322 12.51 -15.11 -7.35
N LEU A 323 12.91 -14.47 -6.25
CA LEU A 323 12.44 -13.14 -5.85
C LEU A 323 13.25 -11.97 -6.44
N GLY A 324 14.33 -12.21 -7.20
CA GLY A 324 15.17 -11.12 -7.71
C GLY A 324 15.99 -10.42 -6.62
N LYS A 325 16.37 -11.14 -5.55
CA LYS A 325 17.10 -10.61 -4.38
C LYS A 325 18.51 -11.18 -4.26
N GLU A 326 19.07 -11.69 -5.35
CA GLU A 326 20.49 -12.02 -5.43
C GLU A 326 21.37 -10.75 -5.34
N PRO A 327 22.66 -10.89 -4.98
CA PRO A 327 23.61 -9.78 -5.01
C PRO A 327 23.73 -9.21 -6.42
N SER A 328 23.16 -8.03 -6.66
CA SER A 328 23.31 -7.37 -7.97
C SER A 328 24.71 -6.76 -8.13
N PRO A 329 25.40 -7.01 -9.26
CA PRO A 329 26.71 -6.44 -9.55
C PRO A 329 26.66 -4.95 -9.89
N ALA A 330 25.49 -4.32 -9.98
CA ALA A 330 25.29 -2.87 -9.86
C ALA A 330 23.79 -2.60 -9.96
N PRO A 331 23.20 -1.77 -9.08
CA PRO A 331 21.84 -1.33 -9.30
C PRO A 331 21.79 -0.53 -10.61
N THR A 332 20.74 -0.77 -11.38
CA THR A 332 20.33 0.04 -12.53
C THR A 332 20.04 1.47 -12.09
N ASP A 333 19.99 2.39 -13.05
CA ASP A 333 19.55 3.76 -12.79
C ASP A 333 18.12 3.81 -12.26
N THR A 334 17.27 2.89 -12.69
CA THR A 334 15.89 2.75 -12.24
C THR A 334 15.85 2.27 -10.78
N GLU A 335 16.60 1.22 -10.42
CA GLU A 335 16.71 0.76 -9.02
C GLU A 335 17.27 1.85 -8.10
N LEU A 336 18.27 2.61 -8.54
CA LEU A 336 18.79 3.74 -7.78
C LEU A 336 17.76 4.87 -7.66
N GLY A 337 17.00 5.16 -8.72
CA GLY A 337 15.90 6.12 -8.68
C GLY A 337 14.85 5.73 -7.66
N MET A 338 14.42 4.47 -7.69
CA MET A 338 13.42 3.93 -6.76
C MET A 338 13.92 3.94 -5.32
N LEU A 339 15.20 3.63 -5.08
CA LEU A 339 15.81 3.73 -3.75
C LEU A 339 15.85 5.18 -3.26
N ILE A 340 16.26 6.13 -4.11
CA ILE A 340 16.33 7.55 -3.73
C ILE A 340 14.93 8.10 -3.46
N ILE A 341 13.95 7.81 -4.32
CA ILE A 341 12.55 8.21 -4.10
C ILE A 341 12.05 7.58 -2.79
N GLY A 342 12.22 6.26 -2.62
CA GLY A 342 11.81 5.53 -1.43
C GLY A 342 12.40 6.08 -0.14
N ASN A 343 13.68 6.48 -0.15
CA ASN A 343 14.30 7.14 1.01
C ASN A 343 13.60 8.45 1.39
N HIS A 344 13.32 9.32 0.40
CA HIS A 344 12.73 10.63 0.67
C HIS A 344 11.25 10.50 1.04
N HIS A 345 10.57 9.54 0.44
CA HIS A 345 9.21 9.17 0.74
C HIS A 345 9.08 8.74 2.21
N ARG A 346 9.82 7.69 2.59
CA ARG A 346 9.80 7.17 3.96
C ARG A 346 10.32 8.18 4.97
N LEU A 347 11.37 8.94 4.63
CA LEU A 347 11.89 9.98 5.51
C LEU A 347 10.86 11.08 5.79
N LEU A 348 10.08 11.49 4.79
CA LEU A 348 9.02 12.49 4.97
C LEU A 348 7.95 11.98 5.94
N GLU A 349 7.46 10.77 5.70
CA GLU A 349 6.40 10.16 6.51
C GLU A 349 6.84 9.94 7.95
N ASP A 350 8.02 9.34 8.16
CA ASP A 350 8.54 9.10 9.50
C ASP A 350 8.85 10.40 10.23
N PHE A 351 9.35 11.43 9.52
CA PHE A 351 9.57 12.76 10.08
C PHE A 351 8.26 13.40 10.57
N VAL A 352 7.23 13.40 9.71
CA VAL A 352 5.91 13.97 10.04
C VAL A 352 5.25 13.19 11.16
N GLN A 353 5.20 11.86 11.05
CA GLN A 353 4.62 10.97 12.06
C GLN A 353 5.30 11.17 13.42
N SER A 354 6.63 11.10 13.49
CA SER A 354 7.35 11.17 14.77
C SER A 354 7.01 12.44 15.54
N LEU A 355 7.05 13.59 14.86
CA LEU A 355 6.78 14.88 15.49
C LEU A 355 5.30 15.10 15.80
N TYR A 356 4.41 14.57 14.93
CA TYR A 356 2.97 14.58 15.15
C TYR A 356 2.59 13.77 16.39
N LEU A 357 3.03 12.51 16.49
CA LEU A 357 2.69 11.62 17.61
C LEU A 357 3.21 12.16 18.94
N GLU A 358 4.45 12.64 18.98
CA GLU A 358 5.04 13.28 20.17
C GLU A 358 4.14 14.43 20.66
N SER A 359 3.82 15.38 19.77
CA SER A 359 3.03 16.57 20.14
C SER A 359 1.57 16.22 20.46
N ARG A 360 0.97 15.27 19.73
CA ARG A 360 -0.37 14.76 20.01
C ARG A 360 -0.45 14.16 21.40
N ASP A 361 0.55 13.38 21.81
CA ASP A 361 0.58 12.75 23.13
C ASP A 361 0.75 13.80 24.23
N HIS A 362 1.52 14.87 23.99
CA HIS A 362 1.55 16.03 24.88
C HIS A 362 0.17 16.69 24.99
N LEU A 363 -0.54 16.91 23.88
CA LEU A 363 -1.88 17.50 23.88
C LEU A 363 -2.90 16.64 24.61
N ARG A 364 -2.92 15.31 24.37
CA ARG A 364 -3.79 14.35 25.05
C ARG A 364 -3.52 14.31 26.57
N ALA A 365 -2.27 14.51 26.98
CA ALA A 365 -1.88 14.60 28.39
C ALA A 365 -2.12 15.99 29.02
N GLY A 366 -2.73 16.95 28.31
CA GLY A 366 -2.94 18.32 28.80
C GLY A 366 -1.65 19.16 28.89
N ARG A 367 -0.55 18.70 28.29
CA ARG A 367 0.77 19.36 28.30
C ARG A 367 0.96 20.25 27.07
N THR A 368 0.01 21.14 26.80
CA THR A 368 -0.01 21.97 25.59
C THR A 368 1.28 22.78 25.37
N ALA A 369 1.93 23.25 26.44
CA ALA A 369 3.19 24.00 26.34
C ALA A 369 4.39 23.16 25.84
N GLN A 370 4.27 21.82 25.87
CA GLN A 370 5.27 20.89 25.33
C GLN A 370 4.97 20.45 23.90
N ALA A 371 3.75 20.71 23.41
CA ALA A 371 3.38 20.41 22.04
C ALA A 371 3.98 21.45 21.09
N ARG A 372 4.42 21.01 19.91
CA ARG A 372 4.96 21.89 18.88
C ARG A 372 3.87 22.79 18.29
N PRO A 373 4.11 24.11 18.13
CA PRO A 373 3.12 25.03 17.54
C PRO A 373 2.63 24.59 16.16
N GLU A 374 3.53 24.07 15.31
CA GLU A 374 3.18 23.58 13.98
C GLU A 374 2.21 22.39 14.02
N ILE A 375 2.28 21.52 15.04
CA ILE A 375 1.36 20.39 15.19
C ILE A 375 0.02 20.83 15.75
N VAL A 376 0.01 21.79 16.68
CA VAL A 376 -1.23 22.40 17.17
C VAL A 376 -2.00 23.03 16.01
N GLU A 377 -1.31 23.77 15.16
CA GLU A 377 -1.88 24.37 13.95
C GLU A 377 -2.35 23.32 12.95
N LEU A 378 -1.56 22.29 12.68
CA LEU A 378 -1.94 21.18 11.82
C LEU A 378 -3.22 20.48 12.30
N ILE A 379 -3.34 20.16 13.59
CA ILE A 379 -4.57 19.56 14.17
C ILE A 379 -5.75 20.51 14.02
N ARG A 380 -5.55 21.82 14.25
CA ARG A 380 -6.59 22.84 14.08
C ARG A 380 -7.10 22.90 12.64
N VAL A 381 -6.18 22.96 11.67
CA VAL A 381 -6.48 22.99 10.23
C VAL A 381 -7.16 21.68 9.80
N ALA A 382 -6.65 20.53 10.25
CA ALA A 382 -7.25 19.23 9.98
C ALA A 382 -8.71 19.16 10.45
N LYS A 383 -8.97 19.54 11.71
CA LYS A 383 -10.32 19.55 12.29
C LYS A 383 -11.26 20.52 11.55
N ALA A 384 -10.74 21.66 11.08
CA ALA A 384 -11.53 22.62 10.30
C ALA A 384 -11.97 22.05 8.93
N GLY A 385 -11.14 21.18 8.33
CA GLY A 385 -11.40 20.59 7.02
C GLY A 385 -11.12 21.54 5.85
N ASP A 386 -11.31 21.03 4.64
CA ASP A 386 -11.13 21.77 3.38
C ASP A 386 -12.48 21.92 2.65
N ALA A 387 -13.07 23.13 2.74
CA ALA A 387 -14.38 23.44 2.14
C ALA A 387 -14.35 23.54 0.60
N GLU A 388 -13.21 23.90 0.01
CA GLU A 388 -13.08 23.87 -1.46
C GLU A 388 -13.08 22.43 -1.95
N PHE A 389 -12.29 21.57 -1.30
CA PHE A 389 -12.24 20.15 -1.62
C PHE A 389 -13.60 19.48 -1.43
N GLU A 390 -14.33 19.80 -0.35
CA GLU A 390 -15.69 19.29 -0.14
C GLU A 390 -16.61 19.66 -1.31
N ARG A 391 -16.61 20.93 -1.72
CA ARG A 391 -17.43 21.41 -2.85
C ARG A 391 -17.11 20.64 -4.13
N ARG A 392 -15.83 20.47 -4.46
CA ARG A 392 -15.38 19.68 -5.62
C ARG A 392 -15.86 18.25 -5.57
N CYS A 393 -15.75 17.59 -4.41
CA CYS A 393 -16.24 16.23 -4.22
C CYS A 393 -17.76 16.16 -4.43
N ARG A 394 -18.53 17.07 -3.83
CA ARG A 394 -20.00 17.08 -3.99
C ARG A 394 -20.42 17.35 -5.44
N ASP A 395 -19.71 18.22 -6.15
CA ASP A 395 -19.93 18.45 -7.59
C ASP A 395 -19.67 17.17 -8.40
N ALA A 396 -18.53 16.53 -8.20
CA ALA A 396 -18.16 15.30 -8.89
C ALA A 396 -19.13 14.14 -8.56
N LEU A 397 -19.57 14.03 -7.31
CA LEU A 397 -20.55 13.03 -6.87
C LEU A 397 -21.91 13.23 -7.52
N ARG A 398 -22.38 14.48 -7.64
CA ARG A 398 -23.61 14.78 -8.39
C ARG A 398 -23.50 14.37 -9.84
N GLN A 399 -22.36 14.65 -10.49
CA GLN A 399 -22.09 14.24 -11.87
C GLN A 399 -22.02 12.71 -12.00
N ALA A 400 -21.49 12.01 -10.99
CA ALA A 400 -21.45 10.55 -10.93
C ALA A 400 -22.83 9.91 -10.66
N GLY A 401 -23.83 10.71 -10.30
CA GLY A 401 -25.22 10.30 -10.12
C GLY A 401 -25.71 10.20 -8.67
N LEU A 402 -24.97 10.75 -7.70
CA LEU A 402 -25.45 10.80 -6.31
C LEU A 402 -26.75 11.60 -6.23
N GLY A 403 -27.81 10.98 -5.70
CA GLY A 403 -29.15 11.57 -5.59
C GLY A 403 -30.04 11.38 -6.83
N THR A 404 -29.50 10.98 -7.99
CA THR A 404 -30.28 10.68 -9.20
C THR A 404 -30.33 9.19 -9.52
N LYS A 405 -29.27 8.45 -9.25
CA LYS A 405 -29.23 6.98 -9.32
C LYS A 405 -29.90 6.37 -8.08
N ALA A 406 -30.26 5.09 -8.16
CA ALA A 406 -30.74 4.38 -7.00
C ALA A 406 -29.63 4.22 -5.95
N LYS A 407 -30.01 4.19 -4.67
CA LYS A 407 -29.07 3.99 -3.56
C LYS A 407 -28.24 2.72 -3.76
N GLY A 408 -26.93 2.80 -3.57
CA GLY A 408 -25.94 1.74 -3.82
C GLY A 408 -25.36 1.74 -5.24
N GLN A 409 -25.82 2.62 -6.15
CA GLN A 409 -25.36 2.62 -7.55
C GLN A 409 -24.33 3.70 -7.89
N THR A 410 -24.01 4.60 -6.95
CA THR A 410 -22.95 5.60 -7.16
C THR A 410 -21.62 5.09 -6.59
N PRO A 411 -20.49 5.15 -7.33
CA PRO A 411 -19.18 4.74 -6.83
C PRO A 411 -18.51 5.86 -6.03
N TYR A 412 -19.11 6.25 -4.91
CA TYR A 412 -18.76 7.52 -4.26
C TYR A 412 -17.38 7.54 -3.62
N ALA A 413 -16.85 6.40 -3.14
CA ALA A 413 -15.51 6.37 -2.57
C ALA A 413 -14.43 6.50 -3.66
N GLN A 414 -14.63 5.85 -4.81
CA GLN A 414 -13.79 6.06 -5.98
C GLN A 414 -13.79 7.53 -6.42
N VAL A 415 -14.97 8.17 -6.49
CA VAL A 415 -15.08 9.58 -6.90
C VAL A 415 -14.35 10.51 -5.93
N ILE A 416 -14.50 10.32 -4.61
CA ILE A 416 -13.79 11.10 -3.59
C ILE A 416 -12.27 10.91 -3.73
N ALA A 417 -11.82 9.66 -3.85
CA ALA A 417 -10.41 9.32 -4.03
C ALA A 417 -9.83 9.95 -5.31
N GLU A 418 -10.58 9.96 -6.42
CA GLU A 418 -10.16 10.60 -7.66
C GLU A 418 -10.03 12.11 -7.51
N GLN A 419 -10.95 12.78 -6.80
CA GLN A 419 -10.81 14.20 -6.51
C GLN A 419 -9.60 14.49 -5.60
N MET A 420 -9.32 13.62 -4.63
CA MET A 420 -8.14 13.72 -3.77
C MET A 420 -6.86 13.74 -4.61
N ILE A 421 -6.73 12.80 -5.55
CA ILE A 421 -5.57 12.74 -6.46
C ILE A 421 -5.45 14.01 -7.30
N GLN A 422 -6.57 14.55 -7.81
CA GLN A 422 -6.54 15.77 -8.63
C GLN A 422 -5.99 16.99 -7.88
N VAL A 423 -6.26 17.09 -6.58
CA VAL A 423 -5.79 18.23 -5.77
C VAL A 423 -4.42 17.99 -5.12
N SER A 424 -4.06 16.74 -4.81
CA SER A 424 -2.82 16.38 -4.13
C SER A 424 -1.63 16.16 -5.08
N ALA A 425 -1.86 15.65 -6.30
CA ALA A 425 -0.76 15.33 -7.23
C ALA A 425 0.10 16.54 -7.65
N PRO A 426 -0.47 17.74 -7.90
CA PRO A 426 0.33 18.93 -8.18
C PRO A 426 1.23 19.36 -7.01
N GLU A 427 0.86 19.01 -5.79
CA GLU A 427 1.61 19.34 -4.56
C GLU A 427 2.74 18.35 -4.27
N ALA A 428 2.84 17.24 -5.01
CA ALA A 428 3.89 16.26 -4.82
C ALA A 428 5.28 16.81 -5.17
N GLN A 429 5.39 17.67 -6.19
CA GLN A 429 6.67 18.30 -6.51
C GLN A 429 7.20 19.19 -5.38
N PRO A 430 6.47 20.21 -4.89
CA PRO A 430 6.99 21.07 -3.84
C PRO A 430 7.31 20.29 -2.56
N ILE A 431 6.52 19.29 -2.16
CA ILE A 431 6.83 18.52 -0.94
C ILE A 431 8.10 17.66 -1.10
N TYR A 432 8.30 17.03 -2.27
CA TYR A 432 9.53 16.27 -2.54
C TYR A 432 10.75 17.19 -2.63
N GLU A 433 10.60 18.39 -3.17
CA GLU A 433 11.67 19.38 -3.19
C GLU A 433 12.04 19.86 -1.79
N ALA A 434 11.04 20.08 -0.93
CA ALA A 434 11.24 20.47 0.45
C ALA A 434 11.97 19.39 1.26
N ILE A 435 11.48 18.13 1.26
CA ILE A 435 12.16 17.03 1.98
C ILE A 435 13.56 16.74 1.41
N ARG A 436 13.74 16.86 0.09
CA ARG A 436 15.06 16.75 -0.51
C ARG A 436 15.98 17.87 -0.06
N ALA A 437 15.50 19.09 0.13
CA ALA A 437 16.34 20.20 0.58
C ALA A 437 16.85 20.00 2.01
N VAL A 438 16.02 19.44 2.90
CA VAL A 438 16.35 19.25 4.32
C VAL A 438 16.89 17.86 4.66
N SER A 439 17.12 16.98 3.68
CA SER A 439 17.71 15.66 3.90
C SER A 439 19.24 15.64 3.72
N LYS A 440 19.91 14.74 4.43
CA LYS A 440 21.36 14.52 4.34
C LYS A 440 21.76 13.92 3.00
N LYS A 441 23.03 14.08 2.61
CA LYS A 441 23.55 13.56 1.31
C LYS A 441 23.40 12.05 1.14
N VAL A 442 23.35 11.28 2.23
CA VAL A 442 23.26 9.80 2.16
C VAL A 442 21.96 9.34 1.49
N THR A 443 20.83 10.01 1.74
CA THR A 443 19.53 9.68 1.13
C THR A 443 19.49 10.00 -0.37
N LYS A 444 20.27 10.99 -0.80
CA LYS A 444 20.37 11.48 -2.19
C LYS A 444 21.32 10.66 -3.05
N ASN A 445 22.25 9.92 -2.45
CA ASN A 445 23.31 9.18 -3.17
C ASN A 445 23.10 7.66 -3.12
N GLY A 446 21.86 7.19 -2.94
CA GLY A 446 21.53 5.77 -2.91
C GLY A 446 22.04 5.02 -1.67
N GLY A 447 22.21 5.72 -0.54
CA GLY A 447 22.20 5.04 0.77
C GLY A 447 20.79 4.57 1.11
N THR A 448 20.61 3.90 2.25
CA THR A 448 19.30 3.38 2.67
C THR A 448 18.85 4.09 3.95
N TYR A 449 17.67 4.70 3.92
CA TYR A 449 16.91 5.05 5.11
C TYR A 449 15.84 3.97 5.35
N ASN A 450 15.82 3.36 6.53
CA ASN A 450 14.81 2.39 6.92
C ASN A 450 14.73 2.33 8.46
N GLU A 451 13.58 2.72 9.01
CA GLU A 451 13.31 2.65 10.44
C GLU A 451 13.37 1.21 10.99
N GLU A 452 13.05 0.19 10.17
CA GLU A 452 13.18 -1.23 10.54
C GLU A 452 14.64 -1.63 10.81
N LEU A 453 15.61 -0.85 10.32
CA LEU A 453 17.04 -1.01 10.62
C LEU A 453 17.49 -0.17 11.83
N GLY A 454 16.56 0.41 12.58
CA GLY A 454 16.81 1.27 13.72
C GLY A 454 17.17 2.72 13.38
N HIS A 455 16.99 3.14 12.11
CA HIS A 455 17.28 4.51 11.70
C HIS A 455 16.20 5.47 12.23
N GLN A 456 16.62 6.56 12.88
CA GLN A 456 15.70 7.63 13.30
C GLN A 456 15.59 8.71 12.21
N PRO A 457 14.40 9.24 11.88
CA PRO A 457 14.23 10.20 10.80
C PRO A 457 15.08 11.46 11.00
N LEU A 458 15.17 11.95 12.23
CA LEU A 458 15.94 13.16 12.57
C LEU A 458 17.45 13.00 12.29
N ASP A 459 17.98 11.77 12.31
CA ASP A 459 19.37 11.49 11.96
C ASP A 459 19.65 11.62 10.46
N PHE A 460 18.62 11.76 9.63
CA PHE A 460 18.73 11.92 8.18
C PHE A 460 18.32 13.32 7.71
N MET A 461 18.00 14.22 8.65
CA MET A 461 17.63 15.62 8.39
C MET A 461 18.81 16.58 8.63
N THR A 462 18.85 17.70 7.92
CA THR A 462 19.76 18.84 8.13
C THR A 462 19.07 20.03 8.80
N ALA A 463 17.73 20.05 8.78
CA ALA A 463 16.90 21.03 9.48
C ALA A 463 15.61 20.35 9.92
N THR A 464 15.09 20.71 11.09
CA THR A 464 13.93 20.06 11.71
C THR A 464 12.91 21.05 12.29
N THR A 465 13.17 22.36 12.16
CA THR A 465 12.33 23.42 12.71
C THR A 465 11.73 24.29 11.61
N PRO A 466 10.50 24.81 11.79
CA PRO A 466 9.84 25.68 10.81
C PRO A 466 10.56 27.02 10.54
N ALA A 467 11.64 27.34 11.26
CA ALA A 467 12.51 28.46 10.93
C ALA A 467 13.22 28.27 9.57
N ASN A 468 13.32 27.01 9.11
CA ASN A 468 13.72 26.68 7.75
C ASN A 468 12.49 26.67 6.83
N GLU A 469 12.56 27.40 5.70
CA GLU A 469 11.45 27.54 4.76
C GLU A 469 10.93 26.21 4.19
N HIS A 470 11.80 25.22 4.00
CA HIS A 470 11.40 23.91 3.49
C HIS A 470 10.72 23.05 4.56
N VAL A 471 11.13 23.16 5.83
CA VAL A 471 10.40 22.51 6.92
C VAL A 471 9.01 23.15 7.08
N LYS A 472 8.92 24.48 6.93
CA LYS A 472 7.63 25.17 6.91
C LYS A 472 6.75 24.68 5.75
N GLU A 473 7.28 24.59 4.54
CA GLU A 473 6.55 24.08 3.37
C GLU A 473 6.02 22.66 3.59
N ILE A 474 6.83 21.77 4.20
CA ILE A 474 6.38 20.42 4.58
C ILE A 474 5.14 20.49 5.47
N TRP A 475 5.17 21.30 6.53
CA TRP A 475 4.04 21.43 7.45
C TRP A 475 2.81 22.08 6.83
N ASP A 476 3.00 23.12 6.00
CA ASP A 476 1.90 23.78 5.29
C ASP A 476 1.18 22.80 4.34
N LEU A 477 1.93 22.03 3.55
CA LEU A 477 1.37 21.01 2.65
C LEU A 477 0.75 19.84 3.40
N THR A 478 1.37 19.40 4.50
CA THR A 478 0.80 18.36 5.37
C THR A 478 -0.52 18.82 6.00
N GLY A 479 -0.62 20.08 6.44
CA GLY A 479 -1.86 20.64 6.98
C GLY A 479 -3.00 20.62 5.96
N LYS A 480 -2.73 20.98 4.70
CA LYS A 480 -3.71 20.87 3.60
C LYS A 480 -4.13 19.42 3.36
N ALA A 481 -3.19 18.49 3.31
CA ALA A 481 -3.47 17.07 3.17
C ALA A 481 -4.40 16.57 4.28
N PHE A 482 -4.08 16.87 5.54
CA PHE A 482 -4.88 16.45 6.69
C PHE A 482 -6.30 17.02 6.64
N ALA A 483 -6.46 18.30 6.27
CA ALA A 483 -7.77 18.93 6.13
C ALA A 483 -8.62 18.23 5.04
N ARG A 484 -8.03 17.88 3.90
CA ARG A 484 -8.73 17.15 2.82
C ARG A 484 -9.12 15.75 3.26
N VAL A 485 -8.23 15.02 3.93
CA VAL A 485 -8.52 13.66 4.42
C VAL A 485 -9.67 13.70 5.43
N VAL A 486 -9.62 14.59 6.42
CA VAL A 486 -10.72 14.74 7.39
C VAL A 486 -12.04 15.10 6.71
N THR A 487 -12.02 15.99 5.70
CA THR A 487 -13.20 16.27 4.87
C THR A 487 -13.70 15.04 4.11
N ALA A 488 -12.80 14.26 3.49
CA ALA A 488 -13.15 13.05 2.75
C ALA A 488 -13.79 11.99 3.66
N VAL A 489 -13.22 11.77 4.84
CA VAL A 489 -13.72 10.83 5.86
C VAL A 489 -15.14 11.23 6.30
N ARG A 490 -15.36 12.52 6.60
CA ARG A 490 -16.68 13.05 6.96
C ARG A 490 -17.70 12.87 5.84
N LEU A 491 -17.30 13.20 4.60
CA LEU A 491 -18.17 13.10 3.44
C LEU A 491 -18.53 11.64 3.11
N TRP A 492 -17.56 10.72 3.19
CA TRP A 492 -17.80 9.29 3.00
C TRP A 492 -18.78 8.73 4.02
N ASP A 493 -18.60 9.06 5.30
CA ASP A 493 -19.50 8.63 6.39
C ASP A 493 -20.93 9.14 6.18
N GLU A 494 -21.09 10.43 5.86
CA GLU A 494 -22.38 11.04 5.54
C GLU A 494 -23.09 10.30 4.39
N ILE A 495 -22.39 10.05 3.28
CA ILE A 495 -22.97 9.38 2.11
C ILE A 495 -23.29 7.92 2.42
N MET A 496 -22.39 7.22 3.12
CA MET A 496 -22.59 5.83 3.52
C MET A 496 -23.85 5.68 4.37
N GLU A 497 -24.09 6.57 5.33
CA GLU A 497 -25.33 6.60 6.11
C GLU A 497 -26.57 6.85 5.23
N GLN A 498 -26.50 7.82 4.30
CA GLN A 498 -27.59 8.12 3.39
C GLN A 498 -27.94 6.93 2.48
N GLU A 499 -26.93 6.26 1.91
CA GLU A 499 -27.10 5.18 0.93
C GLU A 499 -27.67 3.90 1.55
N VAL A 500 -27.43 3.66 2.84
CA VAL A 500 -28.01 2.51 3.58
C VAL A 500 -29.29 2.85 4.34
N ALA A 501 -29.62 4.14 4.49
CA ALA A 501 -30.81 4.55 5.23
C ALA A 501 -32.14 4.12 4.57
N GLY A 502 -33.17 4.01 5.42
CA GLY A 502 -34.56 3.75 5.03
C GLY A 502 -34.90 2.27 4.80
N VAL A 503 -34.00 1.35 5.14
CA VAL A 503 -34.23 -0.09 5.08
C VAL A 503 -33.70 -0.76 6.34
N THR A 504 -34.40 -1.79 6.82
CA THR A 504 -33.93 -2.63 7.93
C THR A 504 -32.93 -3.65 7.39
N PRO A 505 -31.71 -3.79 7.97
CA PRO A 505 -30.77 -4.83 7.58
C PRO A 505 -31.42 -6.22 7.54
N GLY A 506 -31.09 -7.03 6.53
CA GLY A 506 -31.68 -8.36 6.31
C GLY A 506 -33.10 -8.37 5.75
N SER A 507 -33.80 -7.22 5.65
CA SER A 507 -35.10 -7.14 4.97
C SER A 507 -34.96 -7.39 3.46
N PRO A 508 -36.04 -7.81 2.76
CA PRO A 508 -36.01 -7.97 1.30
C PRO A 508 -35.53 -6.72 0.55
N ALA A 509 -35.90 -5.52 1.02
CA ALA A 509 -35.46 -4.26 0.44
C ALA A 509 -33.96 -3.99 0.66
N ALA A 510 -33.44 -4.28 1.86
CA ALA A 510 -32.01 -4.18 2.14
C ALA A 510 -31.19 -5.19 1.32
N LEU A 511 -31.66 -6.43 1.21
CA LEU A 511 -31.01 -7.47 0.42
C LEU A 511 -31.05 -7.16 -1.08
N ALA A 512 -32.14 -6.59 -1.60
CA ALA A 512 -32.20 -6.11 -2.98
C ALA A 512 -31.16 -5.01 -3.26
N ARG A 513 -30.99 -4.08 -2.31
CA ARG A 513 -29.95 -3.04 -2.40
C ARG A 513 -28.54 -3.64 -2.31
N ALA A 514 -28.30 -4.55 -1.36
CA ALA A 514 -27.03 -5.25 -1.23
C ALA A 514 -26.68 -6.03 -2.50
N ASN A 515 -27.66 -6.68 -3.12
CA ASN A 515 -27.49 -7.40 -4.39
C ASN A 515 -27.03 -6.47 -5.52
N SER A 516 -27.59 -5.25 -5.62
CA SER A 516 -27.15 -4.26 -6.62
C SER A 516 -25.72 -3.77 -6.37
N VAL A 517 -25.31 -3.64 -5.11
CA VAL A 517 -23.91 -3.31 -4.75
C VAL A 517 -22.98 -4.46 -5.13
N LEU A 518 -23.36 -5.70 -4.82
CA LEU A 518 -22.57 -6.89 -5.13
C LEU A 518 -22.47 -7.18 -6.64
N ASP A 519 -23.48 -6.82 -7.43
CA ASP A 519 -23.41 -6.92 -8.89
C ASP A 519 -22.28 -6.05 -9.44
N ARG A 520 -22.24 -4.77 -9.03
CA ARG A 520 -21.17 -3.85 -9.43
C ARG A 520 -19.80 -4.32 -8.97
N LEU A 521 -19.69 -4.75 -7.71
CA LEU A 521 -18.44 -5.31 -7.18
C LEU A 521 -17.97 -6.49 -8.04
N THR A 522 -18.90 -7.40 -8.38
CA THR A 522 -18.62 -8.58 -9.19
C THR A 522 -18.18 -8.21 -10.60
N GLU A 523 -18.90 -7.30 -11.27
CA GLU A 523 -18.54 -6.82 -12.61
C GLU A 523 -17.15 -6.19 -12.64
N ARG A 524 -16.85 -5.26 -11.71
CA ARG A 524 -15.55 -4.60 -11.62
C ARG A 524 -14.43 -5.60 -11.30
N ALA A 525 -14.67 -6.51 -10.36
CA ALA A 525 -13.68 -7.52 -9.99
C ALA A 525 -13.39 -8.50 -11.13
N LEU A 526 -14.40 -8.93 -11.88
CA LEU A 526 -14.21 -9.82 -13.02
C LEU A 526 -13.46 -9.14 -14.17
N GLN A 527 -13.80 -7.89 -14.49
CA GLN A 527 -13.06 -7.13 -15.51
C GLN A 527 -11.58 -7.01 -15.12
N ARG A 528 -11.31 -6.66 -13.87
CA ARG A 528 -9.93 -6.57 -13.37
C ARG A 528 -9.21 -7.92 -13.49
N LEU A 529 -9.83 -9.02 -13.07
CA LEU A 529 -9.22 -10.36 -13.16
C LEU A 529 -8.96 -10.79 -14.61
N GLU A 530 -9.85 -10.42 -15.55
CA GLU A 530 -9.63 -10.64 -16.98
C GLU A 530 -8.43 -9.83 -17.49
N ASP A 531 -8.32 -8.56 -17.11
CA ASP A 531 -7.18 -7.75 -17.50
C ASP A 531 -5.87 -8.24 -16.86
N GLU A 532 -5.92 -8.71 -15.61
CA GLU A 532 -4.79 -9.36 -14.91
C GLU A 532 -4.34 -10.63 -15.64
N ASP A 533 -5.30 -11.48 -16.05
CA ASP A 533 -5.04 -12.71 -16.80
C ASP A 533 -4.38 -12.42 -18.14
N GLN A 534 -4.89 -11.44 -18.89
CA GLN A 534 -4.31 -11.05 -20.17
C GLN A 534 -2.88 -10.53 -20.00
N ARG A 535 -2.65 -9.59 -19.07
CA ARG A 535 -1.30 -9.06 -18.81
C ARG A 535 -0.33 -10.14 -18.41
N ARG A 536 -0.77 -11.11 -17.60
CA ARG A 536 0.07 -12.22 -17.17
C ARG A 536 0.40 -13.17 -18.32
N ALA A 537 -0.55 -13.43 -19.21
CA ALA A 537 -0.31 -14.19 -20.43
C ALA A 537 0.73 -13.49 -21.32
N ASP A 538 0.59 -12.17 -21.52
CA ASP A 538 1.55 -11.37 -22.29
C ASP A 538 2.95 -11.40 -21.66
N TYR A 539 3.04 -11.21 -20.34
CA TYR A 539 4.28 -11.29 -19.57
C TYR A 539 4.98 -12.65 -19.73
N LEU A 540 4.23 -13.75 -19.59
CA LEU A 540 4.79 -15.10 -19.72
C LEU A 540 5.28 -15.37 -21.15
N ALA A 541 4.53 -14.92 -22.16
CA ALA A 541 4.92 -15.05 -23.56
C ALA A 541 6.20 -14.26 -23.87
N GLU A 542 6.30 -13.01 -23.38
CA GLU A 542 7.50 -12.18 -23.50
C GLU A 542 8.72 -12.85 -22.86
N LYS A 543 8.58 -13.33 -21.61
CA LYS A 543 9.68 -14.00 -20.90
C LYS A 543 10.10 -15.31 -21.56
N GLN A 544 9.16 -16.06 -22.12
CA GLN A 544 9.48 -17.26 -22.88
C GLN A 544 10.26 -16.91 -24.16
N ALA A 545 9.84 -15.89 -24.91
CA ALA A 545 10.55 -15.45 -26.11
C ALA A 545 11.98 -14.97 -25.81
N GLU A 546 12.17 -14.18 -24.75
CA GLU A 546 13.50 -13.76 -24.27
C GLU A 546 14.39 -14.96 -23.93
N TRP A 547 13.82 -15.97 -23.25
CA TRP A 547 14.54 -17.19 -22.89
C TRP A 547 14.97 -17.98 -24.13
N ASP A 548 14.07 -18.17 -25.09
CA ASP A 548 14.34 -18.90 -26.31
C ASP A 548 15.44 -18.21 -27.15
N GLU A 549 15.41 -16.88 -27.25
CA GLU A 549 16.46 -16.11 -27.91
C GLU A 549 17.83 -16.31 -27.25
N LEU A 550 17.87 -16.32 -25.91
CA LEU A 550 19.12 -16.58 -25.16
C LEU A 550 19.65 -18.00 -25.39
N GLN A 551 18.78 -19.00 -25.40
CA GLN A 551 19.17 -20.38 -25.67
C GLN A 551 19.72 -20.54 -27.10
N GLN A 552 19.09 -19.93 -28.09
CA GLN A 552 19.58 -19.93 -29.48
C GLN A 552 20.96 -19.26 -29.60
N LYS A 553 21.16 -18.10 -28.95
CA LYS A 553 22.46 -17.40 -28.94
C LYS A 553 23.57 -18.26 -28.32
N GLN A 554 23.26 -18.97 -27.22
CA GLN A 554 24.23 -19.86 -26.58
C GLN A 554 24.59 -21.05 -27.48
N GLN A 555 23.59 -21.71 -28.08
CA GLN A 555 23.82 -22.81 -29.02
C GLN A 555 24.65 -22.37 -30.24
N GLY A 556 24.33 -21.20 -30.82
CA GLY A 556 25.09 -20.63 -31.94
C GLY A 556 26.55 -20.30 -31.59
N LEU A 557 26.81 -19.80 -30.37
CA LEU A 557 28.16 -19.58 -29.88
C LEU A 557 28.93 -20.89 -29.72
N TRP A 558 28.30 -21.92 -29.14
CA TRP A 558 28.90 -23.25 -29.01
C TRP A 558 29.19 -23.91 -30.37
N HIS A 559 28.33 -23.72 -31.37
CA HIS A 559 28.58 -24.17 -32.74
C HIS A 559 29.78 -23.45 -33.38
N LYS A 560 29.90 -22.12 -33.20
CA LYS A 560 31.07 -21.36 -33.67
C LYS A 560 32.37 -21.81 -33.00
N ILE A 561 32.35 -22.05 -31.69
CA ILE A 561 33.52 -22.55 -30.95
C ILE A 561 33.91 -23.94 -31.42
N LYS A 562 32.96 -24.89 -31.55
CA LYS A 562 33.24 -26.24 -32.05
C LYS A 562 33.74 -26.26 -33.49
N GLY A 563 33.30 -25.32 -34.33
CA GLY A 563 33.78 -25.14 -35.70
C GLY A 563 35.18 -24.50 -35.83
N TRP A 564 35.72 -23.92 -34.76
CA TRP A 564 37.10 -23.41 -34.70
C TRP A 564 38.11 -24.47 -34.22
N PHE A 565 37.65 -25.49 -33.50
CA PHE A 565 38.45 -26.62 -33.02
C PHE A 565 38.40 -27.85 -33.93
N ARG A 566 37.68 -27.76 -35.05
CA ARG A 566 37.73 -28.69 -36.18
C ARG A 566 38.42 -27.98 -37.34
#